data_AF-A0AAE0DVC4-F1
#
_entry.id   AF-A0AAE0DVC4-F1
#
_cell.length_a   1.000
_cell.length_b   1.000
_cell.length_c   1.000
_cell.angle_alpha   90.00
_cell.angle_beta   90.00
_cell.angle_gamma   90.00
#
_symmetry.space_group_name_H-M   'P 1'
#
loop_
_entity.id
_entity.type
_entity.pdbx_description
1 polymer ?
#
loop_
_entity_poly.entity_id
_entity_poly.type
_entity_poly.pdbx_seq_one_letter_code
_entity_poly.pdbx_strand_id
1 'polypeptide(L)'
;MSEKEGFLRWVLELQVLLPLYIQMGISLQQIIRILTVHAWRIRTTRSSFQLLMMFQGLSGGWSLHMMAHVIQFISGWQFQTSPPTIQCIVEKALIRGTKLERKDLHLVGASRTDTGVHAWGQVAHFVTPFNYDSLESIHAALNGLLPSDIRIREISPAVPEFHARFSAMSKVYHYKIYNDAIMDPFQRHYAHHSIYKLNTSVMREAAKYYIGKHDFSAFVNASRNDRVPDPVKTIFRFDVIEMGALLQLEVEGSGFLYRQVRNMVALLLQIGKEAIPPDIVPKILATRDRKELAKYALSAPPHGLCLVSIKYNEEHLRLPAGCPTTSFGRTHTVSKCKLPFY
;
A
#
# COMPACT_ATOMS: atom_id res chain seq x y z
N MET A 1 27.50 -34.59 -6.09
CA MET A 1 26.26 -35.32 -6.39
C MET A 1 25.24 -34.32 -6.87
N SER A 2 24.68 -34.53 -8.06
CA SER A 2 23.73 -33.59 -8.67
C SER A 2 22.31 -33.81 -8.14
N GLU A 3 21.46 -32.78 -8.19
CA GLU A 3 20.06 -32.86 -7.73
C GLU A 3 19.26 -33.98 -8.43
N LYS A 4 19.66 -34.35 -9.66
CA LYS A 4 19.09 -35.48 -10.41
C LYS A 4 19.34 -36.84 -9.74
N GLU A 5 20.49 -37.03 -9.10
CA GLU A 5 20.81 -38.29 -8.39
C GLU A 5 19.99 -38.43 -7.11
N GLY A 6 19.76 -37.32 -6.40
CA GLY A 6 18.87 -37.28 -5.23
C GLY A 6 17.42 -37.58 -5.58
N PHE A 7 16.91 -36.97 -6.65
CA PHE A 7 15.56 -37.23 -7.16
C PHE A 7 15.39 -38.68 -7.62
N LEU A 8 16.35 -39.25 -8.36
CA LEU A 8 16.31 -40.65 -8.79
C LEU A 8 16.31 -41.63 -7.60
N ARG A 9 17.10 -41.35 -6.55
CA ARG A 9 17.12 -42.19 -5.35
C ARG A 9 15.78 -42.16 -4.60
N TRP A 10 15.16 -40.98 -4.49
CA TRP A 10 13.84 -40.81 -3.89
C TRP A 10 12.72 -41.52 -4.69
N VAL A 11 12.77 -41.46 -6.02
CA VAL A 11 11.83 -42.20 -6.90
C VAL A 11 11.98 -43.72 -6.75
N LEU A 12 13.22 -44.22 -6.60
CA LEU A 12 13.48 -45.65 -6.38
C LEU A 12 12.98 -46.11 -5.00
N GLU A 13 13.18 -45.32 -3.93
CA GLU A 13 12.62 -45.61 -2.60
C GLU A 13 11.08 -45.64 -2.61
N LEU A 14 10.43 -44.75 -3.35
CA LEU A 14 8.99 -44.77 -3.56
C LEU A 14 8.48 -46.02 -4.28
N GLN A 15 9.19 -46.50 -5.30
CA GLN A 15 8.81 -47.73 -6.02
C GLN A 15 8.86 -48.98 -5.14
N VAL A 16 9.75 -49.03 -4.14
CA VAL A 16 9.87 -50.17 -3.21
C VAL A 16 8.80 -50.14 -2.11
N LEU A 17 8.44 -48.95 -1.61
CA LEU A 17 7.50 -48.83 -0.48
C LEU A 17 6.02 -48.83 -0.89
N LEU A 18 5.69 -48.37 -2.10
CA LEU A 18 4.29 -48.29 -2.55
C LEU A 18 3.55 -49.65 -2.59
N PRO A 19 4.15 -50.77 -3.04
CA PRO A 19 3.50 -52.08 -3.02
C PRO A 19 3.20 -52.60 -1.60
N LEU A 20 4.10 -52.34 -0.65
CA LEU A 20 3.93 -52.70 0.76
C LEU A 20 2.74 -51.97 1.39
N TYR A 21 2.61 -50.66 1.16
CA TYR A 21 1.47 -49.90 1.68
C TYR A 21 0.12 -50.32 1.07
N ILE A 22 0.11 -50.75 -0.19
CA ILE A 22 -1.09 -51.29 -0.84
C ILE A 22 -1.46 -52.66 -0.25
N GLN A 23 -0.49 -53.55 0.00
CA GLN A 23 -0.74 -54.83 0.69
C GLN A 23 -1.25 -54.66 2.13
N MET A 24 -0.85 -53.59 2.82
CA MET A 24 -1.35 -53.24 4.16
C MET A 24 -2.74 -52.57 4.14
N GLY A 25 -3.41 -52.48 2.99
CA GLY A 25 -4.76 -51.94 2.86
C GLY A 25 -4.86 -50.42 3.08
N ILE A 26 -3.73 -49.71 3.05
CA ILE A 26 -3.69 -48.26 3.30
C ILE A 26 -4.16 -47.53 2.03
N SER A 27 -5.19 -46.70 2.17
CA SER A 27 -5.77 -45.99 1.02
C SER A 27 -4.78 -45.00 0.40
N LEU A 28 -4.89 -44.75 -0.91
CA LEU A 28 -3.98 -43.84 -1.62
C LEU A 28 -3.91 -42.44 -0.98
N GLN A 29 -5.03 -41.94 -0.44
CA GLN A 29 -5.07 -40.67 0.31
C GLN A 29 -4.33 -40.72 1.65
N GLN A 30 -4.32 -41.86 2.35
CA GLN A 30 -3.53 -42.07 3.56
C GLN A 30 -2.04 -42.21 3.23
N ILE A 31 -1.67 -42.90 2.15
CA ILE A 31 -0.28 -42.97 1.67
C ILE A 31 0.25 -41.56 1.34
N ILE A 32 -0.53 -40.75 0.60
CA ILE A 32 -0.20 -39.36 0.32
C ILE A 32 -0.01 -38.55 1.63
N ARG A 33 -0.89 -38.74 2.63
CA ARG A 33 -0.75 -38.08 3.95
C ARG A 33 0.50 -38.52 4.70
N ILE A 34 0.82 -39.82 4.73
CA ILE A 34 2.03 -40.35 5.39
C ILE A 34 3.30 -39.76 4.76
N LEU A 35 3.36 -39.72 3.42
CA LEU A 35 4.47 -39.11 2.69
C LEU A 35 4.56 -37.58 2.90
N THR A 36 3.43 -36.90 3.09
CA THR A 36 3.39 -35.47 3.42
C THR A 36 3.94 -35.18 4.82
N VAL A 37 3.80 -36.10 5.78
CA VAL A 37 4.19 -35.92 7.19
C VAL A 37 5.71 -36.08 7.45
N HIS A 38 6.48 -36.63 6.51
CA HIS A 38 7.95 -36.69 6.63
C HIS A 38 8.70 -35.45 6.11
N ALA A 39 7.99 -34.44 5.60
CA ALA A 39 8.57 -33.16 5.18
C ALA A 39 8.66 -32.12 6.31
N TRP A 40 9.18 -32.46 7.50
CA TRP A 40 9.39 -31.46 8.56
C TRP A 40 10.64 -31.65 9.45
N ARG A 41 11.83 -31.42 8.89
CA ARG A 41 12.97 -30.86 9.65
C ARG A 41 14.10 -30.34 8.76
N ILE A 42 14.10 -29.02 8.50
CA ILE A 42 15.29 -28.16 8.42
C ILE A 42 14.83 -26.78 8.92
N ARG A 43 15.65 -26.12 9.74
CA ARG A 43 15.30 -24.86 10.41
C ARG A 43 16.11 -23.71 9.81
N THR A 44 15.49 -22.53 9.82
CA THR A 44 16.08 -21.18 9.73
C THR A 44 16.30 -20.49 8.37
N THR A 45 15.87 -19.22 8.38
CA THR A 45 16.20 -18.05 7.54
C THR A 45 15.66 -17.89 6.10
N ARG A 46 14.80 -16.86 5.99
CA ARG A 46 14.50 -15.96 4.84
C ARG A 46 13.73 -16.51 3.62
N SER A 47 12.47 -16.05 3.56
CA SER A 47 11.75 -15.54 2.37
C SER A 47 11.42 -16.48 1.19
N SER A 48 10.10 -16.51 0.88
CA SER A 48 9.46 -16.92 -0.39
C SER A 48 9.28 -18.43 -0.66
N PHE A 49 8.03 -18.87 -0.89
CA PHE A 49 7.48 -19.35 -2.20
C PHE A 49 6.10 -20.05 -2.06
N GLN A 50 5.47 -20.42 -3.20
CA GLN A 50 4.02 -20.61 -3.44
C GLN A 50 3.52 -22.07 -3.45
N LEU A 51 2.19 -22.26 -3.39
CA LEU A 51 1.39 -23.45 -3.84
C LEU A 51 -0.14 -23.10 -3.73
N LEU A 52 -1.16 -23.76 -4.32
CA LEU A 52 -1.42 -24.29 -5.69
C LEU A 52 -2.92 -24.74 -5.78
N MET A 53 -3.62 -24.52 -6.92
CA MET A 53 -4.64 -25.41 -7.59
C MET A 53 -5.76 -24.68 -8.38
N MET A 54 -6.39 -25.42 -9.31
CA MET A 54 -7.12 -24.97 -10.52
C MET A 54 -8.63 -24.73 -10.34
N PHE A 55 -9.26 -23.94 -11.24
CA PHE A 55 -10.34 -24.40 -12.15
C PHE A 55 -10.61 -23.38 -13.28
N GLN A 56 -11.43 -23.74 -14.27
CA GLN A 56 -11.54 -23.11 -15.59
C GLN A 56 -12.85 -22.29 -15.75
N GLY A 57 -12.81 -21.13 -16.41
CA GLY A 57 -13.98 -20.27 -16.71
C GLY A 57 -13.65 -19.18 -17.74
N LEU A 58 -14.60 -18.82 -18.60
CA LEU A 58 -14.39 -18.03 -19.83
C LEU A 58 -14.79 -16.55 -19.69
N SER A 59 -14.23 -15.72 -20.58
CA SER A 59 -14.45 -14.27 -20.79
C SER A 59 -13.92 -13.34 -19.68
N GLY A 60 -13.29 -12.20 -19.98
CA GLY A 60 -13.04 -11.63 -21.31
C GLY A 60 -12.54 -10.18 -21.26
N GLY A 61 -11.50 -9.89 -20.48
CA GLY A 61 -10.88 -8.57 -20.36
C GLY A 61 -10.03 -8.47 -19.11
N TRP A 62 -8.79 -7.99 -19.24
CA TRP A 62 -7.89 -7.80 -18.10
C TRP A 62 -8.01 -6.38 -17.53
N SER A 63 -8.23 -6.29 -16.22
CA SER A 63 -7.92 -5.07 -15.46
C SER A 63 -6.41 -4.98 -15.26
N LEU A 64 -5.84 -3.77 -15.20
CA LEU A 64 -4.40 -3.58 -15.04
C LEU A 64 -4.08 -2.71 -13.83
N HIS A 65 -3.30 -3.24 -12.89
CA HIS A 65 -2.85 -2.51 -11.71
C HIS A 65 -1.67 -1.61 -12.00
N MET A 66 -1.57 -0.51 -11.27
CA MET A 66 -0.47 0.44 -11.37
C MET A 66 -0.11 0.93 -9.96
N MET A 67 1.11 0.66 -9.50
CA MET A 67 1.64 1.24 -8.26
C MET A 67 2.43 2.52 -8.53
N ALA A 68 2.01 3.64 -7.93
CA ALA A 68 2.58 4.96 -8.20
C ALA A 68 3.32 5.58 -6.99
N HIS A 69 4.54 6.06 -7.23
CA HIS A 69 5.23 7.04 -6.39
C HIS A 69 4.83 8.47 -6.79
N VAL A 70 4.75 9.37 -5.80
CA VAL A 70 4.64 10.82 -6.04
C VAL A 70 5.54 11.62 -5.10
N ILE A 71 6.32 12.54 -5.67
CA ILE A 71 7.16 13.52 -4.97
C ILE A 71 6.73 14.93 -5.43
N GLN A 72 6.43 15.85 -4.49
CA GLN A 72 6.20 17.30 -4.75
C GLN A 72 4.81 17.72 -5.31
N PHE A 73 4.61 19.05 -5.41
CA PHE A 73 3.33 19.79 -5.28
C PHE A 73 2.30 19.63 -6.42
N ILE A 74 1.75 18.43 -6.58
CA ILE A 74 0.56 18.19 -7.39
C ILE A 74 -0.71 18.38 -6.53
N SER A 75 -1.82 18.81 -7.14
CA SER A 75 -3.07 19.18 -6.44
C SER A 75 -3.92 18.01 -5.94
N GLY A 76 -3.25 17.02 -5.37
CA GLY A 76 -3.81 15.76 -4.89
C GLY A 76 -4.01 14.74 -6.01
N TRP A 77 -4.58 13.60 -5.62
CA TRP A 77 -4.85 12.52 -6.57
C TRP A 77 -5.99 12.84 -7.53
N GLN A 78 -7.15 13.19 -6.99
CA GLN A 78 -8.45 13.19 -7.69
C GLN A 78 -8.49 14.21 -8.84
N PHE A 79 -8.92 13.76 -10.02
CA PHE A 79 -9.10 14.61 -11.21
C PHE A 79 -9.84 15.91 -10.92
N GLN A 80 -9.28 17.02 -11.42
CA GLN A 80 -9.82 18.38 -11.42
C GLN A 80 -9.41 19.03 -12.76
N THR A 81 -10.25 19.94 -13.29
CA THR A 81 -10.00 20.61 -14.58
C THR A 81 -8.76 21.50 -14.55
N SER A 82 -8.56 22.22 -13.45
CA SER A 82 -7.36 22.99 -13.12
C SER A 82 -7.36 23.28 -11.61
N PRO A 83 -6.21 23.31 -10.92
CA PRO A 83 -4.86 22.89 -11.37
C PRO A 83 -4.74 21.38 -11.69
N PRO A 84 -3.69 20.93 -12.41
CA PRO A 84 -3.48 19.53 -12.74
C PRO A 84 -3.22 18.65 -11.50
N THR A 85 -3.64 17.39 -11.62
CA THR A 85 -3.72 16.39 -10.54
C THR A 85 -3.00 15.11 -10.95
N ILE A 86 -2.65 14.24 -9.99
CA ILE A 86 -1.90 13.01 -10.29
C ILE A 86 -2.70 12.15 -11.27
N GLN A 87 -4.02 12.00 -11.04
CA GLN A 87 -4.93 11.29 -11.94
C GLN A 87 -4.90 11.87 -13.36
N CYS A 88 -4.98 13.20 -13.53
CA CYS A 88 -4.94 13.85 -14.85
C CYS A 88 -3.62 13.58 -15.60
N ILE A 89 -2.49 13.56 -14.89
CA ILE A 89 -1.17 13.29 -15.49
C ILE A 89 -1.04 11.81 -15.88
N VAL A 90 -1.49 10.89 -15.02
CA VAL A 90 -1.53 9.45 -15.31
C VAL A 90 -2.47 9.13 -16.48
N GLU A 91 -3.68 9.72 -16.51
CA GLU A 91 -4.63 9.57 -17.61
C GLU A 91 -4.03 10.05 -18.94
N LYS A 92 -3.30 11.17 -18.96
CA LYS A 92 -2.61 11.65 -20.17
C LYS A 92 -1.52 10.68 -20.67
N ALA A 93 -0.75 10.09 -19.75
CA ALA A 93 0.23 9.06 -20.09
C ALA A 93 -0.46 7.79 -20.65
N LEU A 94 -1.53 7.34 -20.00
CA LEU A 94 -2.33 6.19 -20.43
C LEU A 94 -2.99 6.41 -21.80
N ILE A 95 -3.63 7.56 -22.05
CA ILE A 95 -4.21 7.92 -23.35
C ILE A 95 -3.13 7.83 -24.44
N ARG A 96 -1.95 8.39 -24.19
CA ARG A 96 -0.86 8.37 -25.19
C ARG A 96 -0.24 6.98 -25.39
N GLY A 97 -0.18 6.16 -24.35
CA GLY A 97 0.37 4.79 -24.39
C GLY A 97 -0.60 3.73 -24.92
N THR A 98 -1.90 3.86 -24.66
CA THR A 98 -2.95 2.90 -25.04
C THR A 98 -3.74 3.30 -26.30
N LYS A 99 -3.73 4.59 -26.67
CA LYS A 99 -4.59 5.23 -27.69
C LYS A 99 -6.08 5.26 -27.37
N LEU A 100 -6.48 4.89 -26.15
CA LEU A 100 -7.87 4.97 -25.67
C LEU A 100 -8.22 6.40 -25.23
N GLU A 101 -9.49 6.78 -25.29
CA GLU A 101 -9.93 8.03 -24.67
C GLU A 101 -10.01 7.91 -23.15
N ARG A 102 -10.04 9.06 -22.46
CA ARG A 102 -10.14 9.13 -20.99
C ARG A 102 -11.30 8.31 -20.43
N LYS A 103 -12.44 8.29 -21.13
CA LYS A 103 -13.67 7.59 -20.70
C LYS A 103 -13.49 6.06 -20.73
N ASP A 104 -12.75 5.55 -21.72
CA ASP A 104 -12.62 4.11 -21.98
C ASP A 104 -11.58 3.45 -21.06
N LEU A 105 -10.63 4.23 -20.55
CA LEU A 105 -9.64 3.76 -19.56
C LEU A 105 -10.28 3.34 -18.23
N HIS A 106 -11.38 3.98 -17.81
CA HIS A 106 -12.00 3.77 -16.49
C HIS A 106 -11.01 3.83 -15.30
N LEU A 107 -10.01 4.72 -15.33
CA LEU A 107 -8.96 4.78 -14.30
C LEU A 107 -9.54 5.13 -12.91
N VAL A 108 -9.38 4.22 -11.95
CA VAL A 108 -9.78 4.42 -10.55
C VAL A 108 -8.60 4.18 -9.61
N GLY A 109 -8.25 5.22 -8.83
CA GLY A 109 -7.32 5.13 -7.72
C GLY A 109 -7.94 4.60 -6.43
N ALA A 110 -7.18 3.80 -5.69
CA ALA A 110 -7.58 3.18 -4.44
C ALA A 110 -7.79 4.19 -3.31
N SER A 111 -6.95 5.22 -3.24
CA SER A 111 -7.07 6.30 -2.25
C SER A 111 -7.08 7.68 -2.91
N ARG A 112 -7.73 8.64 -2.26
CA ARG A 112 -7.52 10.06 -2.55
C ARG A 112 -6.41 10.56 -1.62
N THR A 113 -5.43 11.27 -2.16
CA THR A 113 -4.46 12.07 -1.39
C THR A 113 -4.77 13.55 -1.57
N ASP A 114 -4.60 14.33 -0.50
CA ASP A 114 -4.74 15.79 -0.55
C ASP A 114 -3.57 16.43 -1.32
N THR A 115 -3.73 17.69 -1.73
CA THR A 115 -2.61 18.52 -2.21
C THR A 115 -1.43 18.49 -1.25
N GLY A 116 -0.25 18.14 -1.77
CA GLY A 116 1.00 18.06 -1.00
C GLY A 116 1.15 16.82 -0.11
N VAL A 117 0.25 15.83 -0.18
CA VAL A 117 0.42 14.51 0.47
C VAL A 117 1.08 13.55 -0.50
N HIS A 118 2.13 12.88 -0.05
CA HIS A 118 2.90 11.94 -0.87
C HIS A 118 2.22 10.57 -0.97
N ALA A 119 2.68 9.75 -1.92
CA ALA A 119 2.33 8.34 -1.98
C ALA A 119 3.54 7.50 -2.40
N TRP A 120 3.72 6.38 -1.70
CA TRP A 120 4.72 5.35 -1.98
C TRP A 120 4.07 4.03 -2.46
N GLY A 121 2.86 3.74 -1.97
CA GLY A 121 2.05 2.57 -2.29
C GLY A 121 0.63 2.93 -2.70
N GLN A 122 0.43 3.99 -3.50
CA GLN A 122 -0.85 4.22 -4.17
C GLN A 122 -1.04 3.14 -5.24
N VAL A 123 -2.23 2.55 -5.28
CA VAL A 123 -2.66 1.61 -6.32
C VAL A 123 -3.77 2.26 -7.14
N ALA A 124 -3.73 2.08 -8.46
CA ALA A 124 -4.86 2.36 -9.34
C ALA A 124 -5.10 1.16 -10.27
N HIS A 125 -6.32 1.05 -10.80
CA HIS A 125 -6.63 0.14 -11.90
C HIS A 125 -7.27 0.88 -13.07
N PHE A 126 -7.06 0.36 -14.27
CA PHE A 126 -7.72 0.78 -15.51
C PHE A 126 -7.99 -0.46 -16.37
N VAL A 127 -8.81 -0.31 -17.42
CA VAL A 127 -9.19 -1.41 -18.33
C VAL A 127 -8.73 -1.12 -19.76
N THR A 128 -8.52 -2.18 -20.54
CA THR A 128 -8.25 -2.10 -21.99
C THR A 128 -9.13 -3.11 -22.74
N PRO A 129 -9.64 -2.77 -23.94
CA PRO A 129 -10.43 -3.69 -24.77
C PRO A 129 -9.56 -4.72 -25.53
N PHE A 130 -8.26 -4.72 -25.26
CA PHE A 130 -7.24 -5.59 -25.86
C PHE A 130 -6.30 -6.11 -24.77
N ASN A 131 -5.62 -7.20 -25.07
CA ASN A 131 -4.62 -7.83 -24.21
C ASN A 131 -3.20 -7.36 -24.58
N TYR A 132 -2.27 -7.49 -23.63
CA TYR A 132 -0.85 -7.28 -23.86
C TYR A 132 -0.13 -8.63 -23.83
N ASP A 133 0.76 -8.90 -24.80
CA ASP A 133 1.65 -10.07 -24.75
C ASP A 133 2.78 -9.89 -23.72
N SER A 134 3.19 -8.64 -23.48
CA SER A 134 4.14 -8.25 -22.43
C SER A 134 3.84 -6.84 -21.94
N LEU A 135 3.94 -6.64 -20.62
CA LEU A 135 3.72 -5.34 -19.99
C LEU A 135 4.96 -4.43 -19.98
N GLU A 136 6.15 -4.93 -20.30
CA GLU A 136 7.38 -4.14 -20.21
C GLU A 136 7.36 -2.90 -21.12
N SER A 137 6.82 -3.04 -22.34
CA SER A 137 6.76 -1.96 -23.33
C SER A 137 5.87 -0.81 -22.84
N ILE A 138 4.65 -1.13 -22.40
CA ILE A 138 3.73 -0.12 -21.85
C ILE A 138 4.24 0.45 -20.52
N HIS A 139 4.87 -0.35 -19.65
CA HIS A 139 5.48 0.16 -18.42
C HIS A 139 6.58 1.19 -18.69
N ALA A 140 7.50 0.87 -19.60
CA ALA A 140 8.58 1.77 -19.99
C ALA A 140 8.04 3.03 -20.68
N ALA A 141 7.06 2.89 -21.58
CA ALA A 141 6.43 4.00 -22.26
C ALA A 141 5.74 4.96 -21.28
N LEU A 142 4.97 4.46 -20.31
CA LEU A 142 4.31 5.29 -19.31
C LEU A 142 5.31 6.03 -18.43
N ASN A 143 6.35 5.36 -17.91
CA ASN A 143 7.40 6.03 -17.12
C ASN A 143 8.22 7.04 -17.93
N GLY A 144 8.36 6.86 -19.25
CA GLY A 144 8.97 7.84 -20.15
C GLY A 144 8.08 9.05 -20.48
N LEU A 145 6.76 8.96 -20.23
CA LEU A 145 5.79 10.05 -20.42
C LEU A 145 5.46 10.81 -19.13
N LEU A 146 5.75 10.22 -17.96
CA LEU A 146 5.47 10.80 -16.65
C LEU A 146 6.62 11.72 -16.19
N PRO A 147 6.32 12.87 -15.55
CA PRO A 147 7.34 13.74 -14.96
C PRO A 147 8.17 12.98 -13.91
N SER A 148 9.40 13.42 -13.62
CA SER A 148 10.32 12.83 -12.62
C SER A 148 9.64 12.34 -11.34
N ASP A 149 8.69 13.17 -10.92
CA ASP A 149 7.96 13.16 -9.68
C ASP A 149 6.93 12.03 -9.59
N ILE A 150 6.45 11.49 -10.72
CA ILE A 150 5.48 10.40 -10.77
C ILE A 150 6.14 9.18 -11.42
N ARG A 151 6.17 8.05 -10.71
CA ARG A 151 6.75 6.80 -11.21
C ARG A 151 5.82 5.63 -11.00
N ILE A 152 5.57 4.88 -12.07
CA ILE A 152 4.98 3.54 -11.98
C ILE A 152 6.11 2.59 -11.57
N ARG A 153 5.88 1.81 -10.51
CA ARG A 153 6.84 0.83 -9.99
C ARG A 153 6.57 -0.57 -10.49
N GLU A 154 5.29 -0.88 -10.63
CA GLU A 154 4.76 -2.18 -10.96
C GLU A 154 3.52 -1.95 -11.81
N ILE A 155 3.42 -2.78 -12.85
CA ILE A 155 2.21 -2.94 -13.64
C ILE A 155 1.93 -4.45 -13.77
N SER A 156 0.72 -4.87 -13.41
CA SER A 156 0.33 -6.28 -13.30
C SER A 156 -1.11 -6.49 -13.80
N PRO A 157 -1.43 -7.61 -14.49
CA PRO A 157 -2.81 -7.97 -14.80
C PRO A 157 -3.57 -8.33 -13.52
N ALA A 158 -4.88 -8.18 -13.58
CA ALA A 158 -5.79 -8.36 -12.48
C ALA A 158 -7.00 -9.17 -12.90
N VAL A 159 -7.59 -9.88 -11.94
CA VAL A 159 -8.90 -10.51 -12.10
C VAL A 159 -9.98 -9.44 -12.38
N PRO A 160 -11.00 -9.72 -13.22
CA PRO A 160 -12.05 -8.75 -13.55
C PRO A 160 -12.79 -8.16 -12.33
N GLU A 161 -12.89 -8.92 -11.26
CA GLU A 161 -13.55 -8.55 -10.00
C GLU A 161 -12.73 -7.57 -9.14
N PHE A 162 -11.45 -7.34 -9.47
CA PHE A 162 -10.63 -6.39 -8.74
C PHE A 162 -11.14 -4.97 -8.93
N HIS A 163 -11.31 -4.25 -7.82
CA HIS A 163 -11.53 -2.81 -7.85
C HIS A 163 -10.64 -2.10 -6.83
N ALA A 164 -9.69 -1.28 -7.29
CA ALA A 164 -8.63 -0.66 -6.48
C ALA A 164 -9.14 0.01 -5.19
N ARG A 165 -10.32 0.62 -5.21
CA ARG A 165 -10.90 1.27 -4.03
C ARG A 165 -11.72 0.35 -3.13
N PHE A 166 -12.35 -0.70 -3.66
CA PHE A 166 -13.36 -1.49 -2.95
C PHE A 166 -12.85 -2.87 -2.51
N SER A 167 -11.89 -3.45 -3.24
CA SER A 167 -11.15 -4.65 -2.84
C SER A 167 -10.10 -4.39 -1.73
N ALA A 168 -9.86 -3.12 -1.39
CA ALA A 168 -8.89 -2.69 -0.39
C ALA A 168 -9.38 -2.98 1.05
N MET A 169 -8.62 -3.78 1.80
CA MET A 169 -8.92 -4.17 3.18
C MET A 169 -8.43 -3.15 4.21
N SER A 170 -7.24 -2.59 3.99
CA SER A 170 -6.66 -1.57 4.86
C SER A 170 -5.70 -0.65 4.11
N LYS A 171 -5.37 0.47 4.73
CA LYS A 171 -4.40 1.46 4.24
C LYS A 171 -3.42 1.81 5.34
N VAL A 172 -2.14 1.88 5.01
CA VAL A 172 -1.05 2.29 5.91
C VAL A 172 -0.57 3.67 5.49
N TYR A 173 -0.63 4.62 6.41
CA TYR A 173 -0.09 5.97 6.26
C TYR A 173 1.04 6.20 7.26
N HIS A 174 2.12 6.83 6.81
CA HIS A 174 3.18 7.32 7.68
C HIS A 174 3.10 8.84 7.73
N TYR A 175 3.14 9.42 8.92
CA TYR A 175 3.38 10.83 9.11
C TYR A 175 4.75 11.04 9.77
N LYS A 176 5.64 11.76 9.10
CA LYS A 176 6.98 12.05 9.62
C LYS A 176 7.04 13.43 10.27
N ILE A 177 7.62 13.47 11.46
CA ILE A 177 7.96 14.70 12.18
C ILE A 177 9.48 14.70 12.36
N TYR A 178 10.14 15.78 11.99
CA TYR A 178 11.54 15.99 12.33
C TYR A 178 11.57 16.81 13.64
N ASN A 179 12.08 16.22 14.71
CA ASN A 179 12.02 16.76 16.06
C ASN A 179 13.41 17.05 16.63
N ASP A 180 14.00 18.12 16.12
CA ASP A 180 15.27 18.68 16.57
C ASP A 180 15.22 20.22 16.42
N ALA A 181 16.14 20.94 17.04
CA ALA A 181 16.20 22.40 16.98
C ALA A 181 16.42 22.91 15.54
N ILE A 182 17.23 22.20 14.75
CA ILE A 182 17.62 22.58 13.39
C ILE A 182 17.13 21.52 12.40
N MET A 183 16.34 21.92 11.40
CA MET A 183 15.78 21.04 10.40
C MET A 183 16.85 20.54 9.41
N ASP A 184 16.92 19.22 9.16
CA ASP A 184 17.68 18.68 8.03
C ASP A 184 17.06 19.16 6.70
N PRO A 185 17.81 19.90 5.86
CA PRO A 185 17.31 20.40 4.58
C PRO A 185 16.87 19.30 3.61
N PHE A 186 17.31 18.04 3.78
CA PHE A 186 16.85 16.90 2.98
C PHE A 186 15.50 16.34 3.44
N GLN A 187 15.11 16.52 4.72
CA GLN A 187 13.79 16.09 5.22
C GLN A 187 12.68 17.13 4.98
N ARG A 188 13.01 18.38 4.65
CA ARG A 188 12.06 19.53 4.62
C ARG A 188 10.82 19.36 3.73
N HIS A 189 10.88 18.46 2.75
CA HIS A 189 9.77 18.15 1.85
C HIS A 189 8.99 16.88 2.24
N TYR A 190 9.46 16.12 3.24
CA TYR A 190 8.96 14.79 3.61
C TYR A 190 8.61 14.63 5.10
N ALA A 191 8.97 15.60 5.94
CA ALA A 191 8.70 15.60 7.37
C ALA A 191 8.32 17.01 7.86
N HIS A 192 7.39 17.10 8.81
CA HIS A 192 7.05 18.36 9.47
C HIS A 192 8.08 18.67 10.56
N HIS A 193 8.70 19.86 10.52
CA HIS A 193 9.61 20.30 11.57
C HIS A 193 8.86 20.71 12.85
N SER A 194 9.22 20.10 13.98
CA SER A 194 8.82 20.54 15.32
C SER A 194 10.05 20.94 16.13
N ILE A 195 10.22 22.25 16.33
CA ILE A 195 11.25 22.83 17.22
C ILE A 195 11.04 22.49 18.70
N TYR A 196 9.79 22.20 19.09
CA TYR A 196 9.46 21.77 20.45
C TYR A 196 9.76 20.29 20.59
N LYS A 197 10.63 19.91 21.53
CA LYS A 197 10.88 18.51 21.89
C LYS A 197 9.55 17.84 22.25
N LEU A 198 9.28 16.67 21.65
CA LEU A 198 8.04 15.94 21.84
C LEU A 198 8.25 14.77 22.80
N ASN A 199 7.39 14.66 23.82
CA ASN A 199 7.30 13.48 24.66
C ASN A 199 6.58 12.36 23.88
N THR A 200 7.37 11.44 23.33
CA THR A 200 6.88 10.29 22.55
C THR A 200 6.10 9.29 23.39
N SER A 201 6.32 9.24 24.72
CA SER A 201 5.61 8.35 25.63
C SER A 201 4.13 8.72 25.73
N VAL A 202 3.82 10.00 25.99
CA VAL A 202 2.42 10.48 26.04
C VAL A 202 1.76 10.46 24.66
N MET A 203 2.52 10.63 23.57
CA MET A 203 2.00 10.42 22.21
C MET A 203 1.61 8.95 21.97
N ARG A 204 2.38 7.97 22.46
CA ARG A 204 2.03 6.54 22.38
C ARG A 204 0.82 6.19 23.23
N GLU A 205 0.68 6.80 24.41
CA GLU A 205 -0.53 6.64 25.21
C GLU A 205 -1.75 7.17 24.45
N ALA A 206 -1.69 8.42 23.98
CA ALA A 206 -2.76 9.06 23.24
C ALA A 206 -3.15 8.33 21.94
N ALA A 207 -2.16 7.76 21.23
CA ALA A 207 -2.38 7.01 20.00
C ALA A 207 -3.28 5.78 20.20
N LYS A 208 -3.22 5.13 21.38
CA LYS A 208 -4.04 3.97 21.72
C LYS A 208 -5.54 4.29 21.73
N TYR A 209 -5.94 5.50 22.14
CA TYR A 209 -7.36 5.89 22.16
C TYR A 209 -8.00 5.95 20.76
N TYR A 210 -7.22 6.04 19.69
CA TYR A 210 -7.74 5.95 18.32
C TYR A 210 -7.95 4.51 17.83
N ILE A 211 -7.33 3.51 18.45
CA ILE A 211 -7.39 2.10 18.02
C ILE A 211 -8.81 1.56 18.27
N GLY A 212 -9.29 0.72 17.36
CA GLY A 212 -10.66 0.20 17.36
C GLY A 212 -11.60 0.97 16.42
N LYS A 213 -12.91 0.76 16.60
CA LYS A 213 -13.98 1.27 15.73
C LYS A 213 -14.63 2.51 16.35
N HIS A 214 -14.46 3.66 15.72
CA HIS A 214 -14.93 4.96 16.22
C HIS A 214 -15.65 5.77 15.14
N ASP A 215 -16.54 6.66 15.56
CA ASP A 215 -17.03 7.77 14.72
C ASP A 215 -15.95 8.87 14.70
N PHE A 216 -15.40 9.15 13.51
CA PHE A 216 -14.31 10.11 13.35
C PHE A 216 -14.78 11.50 12.92
N SER A 217 -16.07 11.84 13.02
CA SER A 217 -16.61 13.14 12.57
C SER A 217 -15.85 14.35 13.16
N ALA A 218 -15.44 14.28 14.44
CA ALA A 218 -14.63 15.30 15.10
C ALA A 218 -13.20 15.48 14.51
N PHE A 219 -12.71 14.51 13.75
CA PHE A 219 -11.41 14.51 13.09
C PHE A 219 -11.50 14.75 11.58
N VAL A 220 -12.67 15.11 11.04
CA VAL A 220 -12.88 15.25 9.60
C VAL A 220 -13.17 16.70 9.21
N ASN A 221 -12.56 17.16 8.13
CA ASN A 221 -12.93 18.43 7.52
C ASN A 221 -14.12 18.26 6.57
N ALA A 222 -15.02 19.24 6.53
CA ALA A 222 -16.15 19.24 5.61
C ALA A 222 -15.68 18.99 4.16
N SER A 223 -16.30 18.01 3.52
CA SER A 223 -16.15 17.69 2.09
C SER A 223 -16.98 18.68 1.26
N ARG A 224 -16.48 19.10 0.09
CA ARG A 224 -17.27 19.89 -0.88
C ARG A 224 -18.27 19.05 -1.71
N ASN A 225 -18.32 17.74 -1.50
CA ASN A 225 -19.22 16.83 -2.22
C ASN A 225 -20.41 16.43 -1.34
N ASP A 226 -21.59 16.36 -1.95
CA ASP A 226 -22.90 16.11 -1.30
C ASP A 226 -23.05 14.72 -0.68
N ARG A 227 -22.17 13.77 -1.04
CA ARG A 227 -22.15 12.43 -0.44
C ARG A 227 -21.37 12.46 0.87
N VAL A 228 -22.08 12.46 1.99
CA VAL A 228 -21.51 12.23 3.33
C VAL A 228 -20.93 10.81 3.35
N PRO A 229 -19.60 10.63 3.46
CA PRO A 229 -19.02 9.31 3.67
C PRO A 229 -19.37 8.81 5.08
N ASP A 230 -19.58 7.51 5.24
CA ASP A 230 -19.72 6.87 6.55
C ASP A 230 -18.59 7.35 7.49
N PRO A 231 -18.90 8.00 8.62
CA PRO A 231 -17.88 8.56 9.52
C PRO A 231 -17.22 7.51 10.40
N VAL A 232 -17.77 6.29 10.47
CA VAL A 232 -17.27 5.23 11.34
C VAL A 232 -16.11 4.51 10.66
N LYS A 233 -14.91 4.51 11.27
CA LYS A 233 -13.75 3.80 10.72
C LYS A 233 -13.09 2.96 11.80
N THR A 234 -12.34 1.94 11.37
CA THR A 234 -11.56 1.09 12.28
C THR A 234 -10.09 1.38 12.08
N ILE A 235 -9.40 1.75 13.17
CA ILE A 235 -7.93 1.85 13.22
C ILE A 235 -7.41 0.54 13.81
N PHE A 236 -6.54 -0.14 13.08
CA PHE A 236 -5.97 -1.44 13.44
C PHE A 236 -4.67 -1.28 14.25
N ARG A 237 -3.83 -0.29 13.89
CA ARG A 237 -2.67 0.13 14.69
C ARG A 237 -2.42 1.63 14.55
N PHE A 238 -1.83 2.23 15.57
CA PHE A 238 -1.30 3.59 15.51
C PHE A 238 -0.05 3.68 16.39
N ASP A 239 1.11 3.60 15.74
CA ASP A 239 2.42 3.50 16.38
C ASP A 239 3.20 4.81 16.29
N VAL A 240 3.99 5.12 17.32
CA VAL A 240 4.90 6.27 17.35
C VAL A 240 6.32 5.75 17.51
N ILE A 241 7.09 5.82 16.42
CA ILE A 241 8.41 5.19 16.27
C ILE A 241 9.48 6.29 16.29
N GLU A 242 10.51 6.09 17.12
CA GLU A 242 11.68 6.98 17.20
C GLU A 242 12.80 6.48 16.29
N MET A 243 13.34 7.35 15.45
CA MET A 243 14.42 7.07 14.50
C MET A 243 15.47 8.19 14.59
N GLY A 244 15.97 8.44 15.81
CA GLY A 244 16.79 9.62 16.12
C GLY A 244 15.95 10.90 16.07
N ALA A 245 16.43 11.93 15.38
CA ALA A 245 15.70 13.19 15.17
C ALA A 245 14.40 13.01 14.35
N LEU A 246 14.20 11.89 13.66
CA LEU A 246 12.98 11.62 12.91
C LEU A 246 12.01 10.77 13.76
N LEU A 247 10.79 11.28 13.95
CA LEU A 247 9.67 10.51 14.49
C LEU A 247 8.76 10.07 13.35
N GLN A 248 8.37 8.79 13.35
CA GLN A 248 7.40 8.25 12.41
C GLN A 248 6.13 7.83 13.14
N LEU A 249 5.01 8.47 12.79
CA LEU A 249 3.67 8.10 13.21
C LEU A 249 3.08 7.19 12.13
N GLU A 250 2.98 5.91 12.41
CA GLU A 250 2.44 4.92 11.47
C GLU A 250 1.02 4.53 11.86
N VAL A 251 0.06 4.68 10.95
CA VAL A 251 -1.34 4.34 11.20
C VAL A 251 -1.87 3.40 10.12
N GLU A 252 -2.46 2.28 10.55
CA GLU A 252 -3.20 1.36 9.67
C GLU A 252 -4.69 1.39 10.03
N GLY A 253 -5.56 1.50 9.03
CA GLY A 253 -7.01 1.43 9.24
C GLY A 253 -7.77 0.96 8.01
N SER A 254 -9.06 0.64 8.21
CA SER A 254 -9.98 0.17 7.16
C SER A 254 -10.22 1.21 6.05
N GLY A 255 -9.86 2.46 6.31
CA GLY A 255 -9.96 3.60 5.41
C GLY A 255 -9.90 4.90 6.21
N PHE A 256 -9.68 6.01 5.51
CA PHE A 256 -9.57 7.32 6.14
C PHE A 256 -10.43 8.34 5.42
N LEU A 257 -11.01 9.23 6.20
CA LEU A 257 -11.85 10.34 5.79
C LEU A 257 -11.00 11.58 5.49
N TYR A 258 -11.61 12.61 4.89
CA TYR A 258 -10.88 13.80 4.44
C TYR A 258 -10.12 14.47 5.59
N ARG A 259 -8.79 14.56 5.44
CA ARG A 259 -7.81 15.04 6.44
C ARG A 259 -7.76 14.29 7.78
N GLN A 260 -8.43 13.14 7.93
CA GLN A 260 -8.53 12.42 9.21
C GLN A 260 -7.16 12.15 9.85
N VAL A 261 -6.23 11.51 9.13
CA VAL A 261 -4.88 11.22 9.66
C VAL A 261 -4.16 12.49 10.11
N ARG A 262 -4.22 13.55 9.30
CA ARG A 262 -3.56 14.84 9.61
C ARG A 262 -4.18 15.56 10.81
N ASN A 263 -5.47 15.34 11.07
CA ASN A 263 -6.17 15.86 12.23
C ASN A 263 -5.85 15.06 13.50
N MET A 264 -5.75 13.72 13.42
CA MET A 264 -5.30 12.88 14.54
C MET A 264 -3.85 13.21 14.93
N VAL A 265 -2.95 13.29 13.93
CA VAL A 265 -1.55 13.72 14.10
C VAL A 265 -1.45 15.11 14.72
N ALA A 266 -2.30 16.05 14.31
CA ALA A 266 -2.29 17.41 14.86
C ALA A 266 -2.62 17.45 16.36
N LEU A 267 -3.55 16.61 16.83
CA LEU A 267 -3.83 16.49 18.26
C LEU A 267 -2.67 15.81 19.00
N LEU A 268 -2.08 14.75 18.43
CA LEU A 268 -0.88 14.10 18.97
C LEU A 268 0.32 15.05 19.07
N LEU A 269 0.47 16.01 18.14
CA LEU A 269 1.50 17.04 18.22
C LEU A 269 1.31 17.99 19.41
N GLN A 270 0.08 18.30 19.82
CA GLN A 270 -0.17 19.12 21.00
C GLN A 270 0.01 18.32 22.30
N ILE A 271 -0.41 17.05 22.32
CA ILE A 271 -0.19 16.13 23.44
C ILE A 271 1.31 15.86 23.63
N GLY A 272 2.05 15.66 22.54
CA GLY A 272 3.51 15.47 22.59
C GLY A 272 4.27 16.70 23.07
N LYS A 273 3.72 17.92 22.91
CA LYS A 273 4.23 19.16 23.53
C LYS A 273 3.81 19.33 25.00
N GLU A 274 3.06 18.36 25.54
CA GLU A 274 2.47 18.38 26.89
C GLU A 274 1.55 19.59 27.14
N ALA A 275 1.08 20.23 26.06
CA ALA A 275 0.17 21.38 26.13
C ALA A 275 -1.28 20.99 26.49
N ILE A 276 -1.63 19.72 26.27
CA ILE A 276 -2.92 19.10 26.61
C ILE A 276 -2.71 17.62 26.99
N PRO A 277 -3.53 17.05 27.90
CA PRO A 277 -3.38 15.66 28.35
C PRO A 277 -3.86 14.63 27.30
N PRO A 278 -3.36 13.37 27.32
CA PRO A 278 -3.79 12.29 26.42
C PRO A 278 -5.29 11.96 26.44
N ASP A 279 -5.93 12.10 27.61
CA ASP A 279 -7.35 11.79 27.83
C ASP A 279 -8.33 12.70 27.06
N ILE A 280 -7.82 13.73 26.39
CA ILE A 280 -8.59 14.58 25.49
C ILE A 280 -9.01 13.84 24.20
N VAL A 281 -8.28 12.82 23.76
CA VAL A 281 -8.61 12.06 22.54
C VAL A 281 -10.02 11.44 22.59
N PRO A 282 -10.39 10.62 23.61
CA PRO A 282 -11.74 10.06 23.70
C PRO A 282 -12.81 11.14 23.91
N LYS A 283 -12.49 12.25 24.60
CA LYS A 283 -13.42 13.39 24.75
C LYS A 283 -13.77 14.01 23.39
N ILE A 284 -12.78 14.26 22.54
CA ILE A 284 -12.99 14.79 21.18
C ILE A 284 -13.70 13.79 20.28
N LEU A 285 -13.38 12.49 20.34
CA LEU A 285 -14.13 11.46 19.60
C LEU A 285 -15.62 11.46 20.00
N ALA A 286 -15.94 11.61 21.28
CA ALA A 286 -17.30 11.61 21.78
C ALA A 286 -18.15 12.80 21.29
N THR A 287 -17.56 13.98 21.04
CA THR A 287 -18.33 15.16 20.61
C THR A 287 -18.85 15.05 19.17
N ARG A 288 -18.15 14.30 18.31
CA ARG A 288 -18.41 14.19 16.86
C ARG A 288 -18.39 15.51 16.09
N ASP A 289 -18.00 16.64 16.71
CA ASP A 289 -17.92 17.96 16.07
C ASP A 289 -16.46 18.37 15.83
N ARG A 290 -16.12 18.65 14.56
CA ARG A 290 -14.77 19.12 14.16
C ARG A 290 -14.39 20.46 14.80
N LYS A 291 -15.35 21.27 15.23
CA LYS A 291 -15.10 22.54 15.95
C LYS A 291 -14.40 22.30 17.28
N GLU A 292 -14.70 21.20 17.97
CA GLU A 292 -14.09 20.88 19.26
C GLU A 292 -12.60 20.58 19.10
N LEU A 293 -12.21 19.80 18.09
CA LEU A 293 -10.79 19.64 17.73
C LEU A 293 -10.13 20.96 17.30
N ALA A 294 -10.87 21.86 16.66
CA ALA A 294 -10.33 23.14 16.16
C ALA A 294 -9.90 24.10 17.28
N LYS A 295 -10.44 23.94 18.50
CA LYS A 295 -10.00 24.68 19.70
C LYS A 295 -8.55 24.39 20.10
N TYR A 296 -8.04 23.20 19.73
CA TYR A 296 -6.72 22.72 20.14
C TYR A 296 -5.73 22.59 18.98
N ALA A 297 -6.21 22.19 17.79
CA ALA A 297 -5.33 21.79 16.70
C ALA A 297 -5.87 22.12 15.28
N LEU A 298 -5.04 22.84 14.52
CA LEU A 298 -5.15 22.94 13.06
C LEU A 298 -4.55 21.69 12.40
N SER A 299 -5.11 21.26 11.27
CA SER A 299 -4.69 20.04 10.58
C SER A 299 -3.21 20.06 10.21
N ALA A 300 -2.47 19.00 10.54
CA ALA A 300 -1.02 18.93 10.37
C ALA A 300 -0.61 19.16 8.89
N PRO A 301 0.56 19.75 8.60
CA PRO A 301 1.01 20.02 7.23
C PRO A 301 1.00 18.75 6.35
N PRO A 302 0.63 18.85 5.06
CA PRO A 302 0.42 17.67 4.22
C PRO A 302 1.73 16.96 3.84
N HIS A 303 2.84 17.69 3.72
CA HIS A 303 4.13 17.17 3.25
C HIS A 303 4.79 16.14 4.18
N GLY A 304 4.36 16.08 5.45
CA GLY A 304 4.78 15.02 6.38
C GLY A 304 4.05 13.69 6.17
N LEU A 305 2.91 13.68 5.46
CA LEU A 305 2.08 12.50 5.26
C LEU A 305 2.43 11.77 3.96
N CYS A 306 2.56 10.45 4.03
CA CYS A 306 2.70 9.57 2.88
C CYS A 306 1.75 8.36 2.98
N LEU A 307 1.05 8.02 1.89
CA LEU A 307 0.36 6.73 1.73
C LEU A 307 1.40 5.66 1.39
N VAL A 308 1.71 4.75 2.33
CA VAL A 308 2.82 3.81 2.18
C VAL A 308 2.39 2.46 1.62
N SER A 309 1.20 1.98 1.98
CA SER A 309 0.68 0.70 1.49
C SER A 309 -0.84 0.67 1.49
N ILE A 310 -1.42 -0.13 0.58
CA ILE A 310 -2.81 -0.53 0.58
C ILE A 310 -2.82 -2.06 0.54
N LYS A 311 -3.53 -2.69 1.48
CA LYS A 311 -3.64 -4.15 1.55
C LYS A 311 -4.90 -4.63 0.86
N TYR A 312 -4.80 -5.75 0.17
CA TYR A 312 -5.89 -6.44 -0.53
C TYR A 312 -5.92 -7.90 -0.09
N ASN A 313 -7.05 -8.58 -0.30
CA ASN A 313 -7.11 -10.05 -0.19
C ASN A 313 -6.16 -10.65 -1.27
N GLU A 314 -5.41 -11.69 -0.92
CA GLU A 314 -4.51 -12.40 -1.84
C GLU A 314 -5.23 -12.89 -3.10
N GLU A 315 -6.51 -13.26 -3.00
CA GLU A 315 -7.34 -13.69 -4.13
C GLU A 315 -7.47 -12.60 -5.21
N HIS A 316 -7.62 -11.35 -4.78
CA HIS A 316 -7.68 -10.17 -5.66
C HIS A 316 -6.31 -9.83 -6.30
N LEU A 317 -5.21 -10.38 -5.77
CA LEU A 317 -3.85 -10.17 -6.27
C LEU A 317 -3.34 -11.35 -7.12
N ARG A 318 -4.18 -12.37 -7.36
CA ARG A 318 -3.82 -13.51 -8.23
C ARG A 318 -3.72 -13.04 -9.67
N LEU A 319 -2.61 -13.41 -10.32
CA LEU A 319 -2.45 -13.24 -11.76
C LEU A 319 -3.42 -14.20 -12.50
N PRO A 320 -4.22 -13.70 -13.44
CA PRO A 320 -5.09 -14.56 -14.23
C PRO A 320 -4.33 -15.56 -15.11
N ALA A 321 -4.98 -16.68 -15.45
CA ALA A 321 -4.37 -17.71 -16.29
C ALA A 321 -4.05 -17.18 -17.69
N GLY A 322 -2.81 -17.39 -18.15
CA GLY A 322 -2.35 -16.95 -19.48
C GLY A 322 -2.15 -15.43 -19.64
N CYS A 323 -2.17 -14.66 -18.55
CA CYS A 323 -1.86 -13.23 -18.61
C CYS A 323 -0.35 -12.98 -18.82
N PRO A 324 0.06 -11.80 -19.32
CA PRO A 324 1.47 -11.42 -19.34
C PRO A 324 2.04 -11.33 -17.92
N THR A 325 3.35 -11.52 -17.78
CA THR A 325 4.04 -11.39 -16.48
C THR A 325 3.95 -9.96 -15.94
N THR A 326 3.90 -9.84 -14.61
CA THR A 326 4.05 -8.55 -13.92
C THR A 326 5.38 -7.90 -14.31
N SER A 327 5.34 -6.62 -14.67
CA SER A 327 6.55 -5.85 -14.95
C SER A 327 6.85 -4.90 -13.79
N PHE A 328 8.05 -5.05 -13.21
CA PHE A 328 8.64 -4.12 -12.23
C PHE A 328 9.52 -3.03 -12.90
N GLY A 329 9.41 -2.91 -14.22
CA GLY A 329 10.23 -2.03 -15.05
C GLY A 329 11.49 -2.74 -15.55
N ARG A 330 12.25 -2.06 -16.42
CA ARG A 330 13.53 -2.59 -16.91
C ARG A 330 14.60 -2.39 -15.83
N THR A 331 15.10 -3.48 -15.26
CA THR A 331 16.33 -3.46 -14.48
C THR A 331 17.51 -3.24 -15.41
N HIS A 332 17.98 -2.00 -15.53
CA HIS A 332 19.28 -1.72 -16.12
C HIS A 332 20.37 -2.27 -15.19
N THR A 333 20.95 -3.41 -15.55
CA THR A 333 22.15 -3.91 -14.88
C THR A 333 23.29 -2.92 -15.14
N VAL A 334 23.61 -2.10 -14.13
CA VAL A 334 24.71 -1.13 -14.19
C VAL A 334 26.04 -1.91 -14.16
N SER A 335 26.48 -2.35 -15.33
CA SER A 335 27.68 -3.19 -15.50
C SER A 335 28.98 -2.47 -15.17
N LYS A 336 28.98 -1.13 -15.16
CA LYS A 336 30.08 -0.28 -14.69
C LYS A 336 29.54 0.96 -13.99
N CYS A 337 29.44 0.91 -12.65
CA CYS A 337 29.33 2.14 -11.86
C CYS A 337 30.74 2.74 -11.71
N LYS A 338 31.08 3.74 -12.52
CA LYS A 338 32.12 4.69 -12.12
C LYS A 338 31.49 5.62 -11.09
N LEU A 339 31.79 5.40 -9.81
CA LEU A 339 31.52 6.39 -8.78
C LEU A 339 32.31 7.67 -9.13
N PRO A 340 31.66 8.81 -9.42
CA PRO A 340 32.34 10.08 -9.29
C PRO A 340 32.55 10.31 -7.79
N PHE A 341 33.78 10.58 -7.39
CA PHE A 341 34.17 10.86 -6.01
C PHE A 341 33.24 11.87 -5.35
N TYR A 342 32.67 11.51 -4.21
CA TYR A 342 32.39 12.38 -3.04
C TYR A 342 32.36 11.53 -1.78
#